data_AF-A0A9Q0WTI2-F1
#
_entry.id   AF-A0A9Q0WTI2-F1
#
_cell.length_a   1.000
_cell.length_b   1.000
_cell.length_c   1.000
_cell.angle_alpha   90.00
_cell.angle_beta   90.00
_cell.angle_gamma   90.00
#
_symmetry.space_group_name_H-M   'P 1'
#
loop_
_entity.id
_entity.type
_entity.pdbx_description
1 polymer ?
#
loop_
_entity_poly.entity_id
_entity_poly.type
_entity_poly.pdbx_seq_one_letter_code
_entity_poly.pdbx_strand_id
1 'polypeptide(L)'
;MQWEVLEAKIGNWIHFMRIAVKVLFVGERRVCDQIFEGFDTLLDQCFAECTTGSVSMLLSFGDAIARSKRSPEKLFVLLDMYEIMRELHSEVEGVFGGKACNEIRESTFGLTKRLAQTAQETFGDFEEAVEKDATKTAVLDGTVHPLTSYVINYVKFLFDYQTTLKQLFQEFESSGETNSQLANVTMRIMQALQTNLDGKSKQYRDPALTHLFLMNNIHYMVRSVRRSEAKDLLGDDWVQRHRRVVQQHANQYKRNGWSKILQCLSTQGLTSSGGGGSAVPGEGGSGSGASRGLIKDRFKTFNAQFEDLHQKQSQWTVPDTELRESLRLAVAEVLLPAYRSFIKRFGPLVESGKNPQKYIRYSAEDLERMLGEFFEGKTFNEPRR
;
A
#
# COMPACT_ATOMS: atom_id res chain seq x y z
N MET A 1 -27.70 -2.66 13.81
CA MET A 1 -27.71 -1.18 13.85
C MET A 1 -26.80 -0.68 12.74
N GLN A 2 -27.12 0.45 12.10
CA GLN A 2 -26.21 1.08 11.13
C GLN A 2 -24.93 1.55 11.83
N TRP A 3 -23.81 1.56 11.09
CA TRP A 3 -22.49 1.88 11.65
C TRP A 3 -22.43 3.27 12.26
N GLU A 4 -22.90 4.30 11.56
CA GLU A 4 -22.86 5.70 12.01
C GLU A 4 -23.59 5.90 13.36
N VAL A 5 -24.74 5.24 13.52
CA VAL A 5 -25.50 5.30 14.79
C VAL A 5 -24.77 4.54 15.89
N LEU A 6 -24.12 3.42 15.57
CA LEU A 6 -23.37 2.63 16.53
C LEU A 6 -22.13 3.39 17.02
N GLU A 7 -21.37 4.00 16.11
CA GLU A 7 -20.20 4.83 16.40
C GLU A 7 -20.57 5.99 17.34
N ALA A 8 -21.64 6.73 17.02
CA ALA A 8 -22.14 7.79 17.90
C ALA A 8 -22.56 7.28 19.29
N LYS A 9 -23.19 6.10 19.36
CA LYS A 9 -23.55 5.49 20.64
C LYS A 9 -22.34 5.05 21.45
N ILE A 10 -21.27 4.59 20.80
CA ILE A 10 -20.03 4.23 21.50
C ILE A 10 -19.35 5.49 22.03
N GLY A 11 -19.31 6.58 21.24
CA GLY A 11 -18.84 7.89 21.73
C GLY A 11 -19.60 8.36 22.97
N ASN A 12 -20.94 8.24 22.96
CA ASN A 12 -21.76 8.54 24.14
C ASN A 12 -21.43 7.61 25.32
N TRP A 13 -21.24 6.31 25.07
CA TRP A 13 -20.86 5.35 26.13
C TRP A 13 -19.52 5.72 26.77
N ILE A 14 -18.53 6.17 25.99
CA ILE A 14 -17.24 6.66 26.51
C ILE A 14 -17.46 7.82 27.49
N HIS A 15 -18.29 8.80 27.10
CA HIS A 15 -18.64 9.92 27.98
C HIS A 15 -19.39 9.48 29.23
N PHE A 16 -20.38 8.59 29.09
CA PHE A 16 -21.15 8.07 30.22
C PHE A 16 -20.29 7.27 31.19
N MET A 17 -19.37 6.45 30.69
CA MET A 17 -18.43 5.70 31.51
C MET A 17 -17.54 6.64 32.32
N ARG A 18 -17.00 7.69 31.69
CA ARG A 18 -16.17 8.70 32.38
C ARG A 18 -16.94 9.42 33.48
N ILE A 19 -18.16 9.86 33.19
CA ILE A 19 -19.02 10.55 34.17
C ILE A 19 -19.40 9.61 35.31
N ALA A 20 -19.80 8.37 35.00
CA ALA A 20 -20.19 7.39 36.01
C ALA A 20 -19.06 7.12 37.00
N VAL A 21 -17.86 6.83 36.51
CA VAL A 21 -16.72 6.52 37.38
C VAL A 21 -16.22 7.75 38.13
N LYS A 22 -15.96 8.88 37.44
CA LYS A 22 -15.30 10.04 38.08
C LYS A 22 -16.23 10.91 38.91
N VAL A 23 -17.55 10.83 38.69
CA VAL A 23 -18.53 11.70 39.37
C VAL A 23 -19.50 10.88 40.20
N LEU A 24 -20.24 9.96 39.58
CA LEU A 24 -21.36 9.28 40.26
C LEU A 24 -20.86 8.34 41.35
N PHE A 25 -19.95 7.41 41.01
CA PHE A 25 -19.47 6.43 41.98
C PHE A 25 -18.55 7.04 43.05
N VAL A 26 -17.77 8.07 42.69
CA VAL A 26 -17.02 8.86 43.70
C VAL A 26 -17.97 9.59 44.65
N GLY A 27 -19.05 10.18 44.13
CA GLY A 27 -20.06 10.85 44.94
C GLY A 27 -20.79 9.90 45.88
N GLU A 28 -21.23 8.77 45.35
CA GLU A 28 -21.91 7.72 46.13
C GLU A 28 -20.97 7.15 47.20
N ARG A 29 -19.68 6.94 46.88
CA ARG A 29 -18.70 6.49 47.86
C ARG A 29 -18.59 7.47 49.03
N ARG A 30 -18.52 8.78 48.76
CA ARG A 30 -18.48 9.81 49.80
C ARG A 30 -19.74 9.82 50.67
N VAL A 31 -20.91 9.57 50.08
CA VAL A 31 -22.17 9.47 50.83
C VAL A 31 -22.14 8.24 51.74
N CYS A 32 -21.71 7.09 51.23
CA CYS A 32 -21.51 5.88 52.05
C CYS A 32 -20.50 6.12 53.18
N ASP A 33 -19.37 6.78 52.90
CA ASP A 33 -18.34 7.11 53.90
C ASP A 33 -18.92 8.00 55.03
N GLN A 34 -19.80 8.95 54.71
CA GLN A 34 -20.45 9.81 55.70
C GLN A 34 -21.51 9.09 56.54
N ILE A 35 -22.23 8.13 55.96
CA ILE A 35 -23.32 7.41 56.65
C ILE A 35 -22.77 6.30 57.56
N PHE A 36 -21.73 5.60 57.10
CA PHE A 36 -21.20 4.40 57.74
C PHE A 36 -19.82 4.60 58.38
N GLU A 37 -19.50 5.83 58.79
CA GLU A 37 -18.22 6.17 59.41
C GLU A 37 -17.90 5.21 60.59
N GLY A 38 -16.76 4.51 60.51
CA GLY A 38 -16.31 3.52 61.49
C GLY A 38 -16.81 2.07 61.26
N PHE A 39 -17.59 1.81 60.21
CA PHE A 39 -18.10 0.48 59.85
C PHE A 39 -17.70 0.05 58.42
N ASP A 40 -16.40 -0.03 58.15
CA ASP A 40 -15.83 -0.27 56.80
C ASP A 40 -16.46 -1.46 56.04
N THR A 41 -16.72 -2.58 56.73
CA THR A 41 -17.32 -3.78 56.10
C THR A 41 -18.76 -3.52 55.61
N LEU A 42 -19.57 -2.81 56.39
CA LEU A 42 -20.96 -2.49 56.04
C LEU A 42 -21.03 -1.42 54.95
N LEU A 43 -20.12 -0.44 55.01
CA LEU A 43 -19.94 0.59 54.00
C LEU A 43 -19.67 -0.03 52.63
N ASP A 44 -18.66 -0.89 52.54
CA ASP A 44 -18.28 -1.54 51.28
C ASP A 44 -19.40 -2.41 50.71
N GLN A 45 -20.15 -3.10 51.58
CA GLN A 45 -21.27 -3.93 51.16
C GLN A 45 -22.44 -3.09 50.64
N CYS A 46 -22.84 -2.04 51.37
CA CYS A 46 -23.92 -1.15 50.94
C CYS A 46 -23.57 -0.44 49.63
N PHE A 47 -22.34 0.07 49.51
CA PHE A 47 -21.86 0.70 48.29
C PHE A 47 -21.85 -0.26 47.10
N ALA A 48 -21.38 -1.50 47.30
CA ALA A 48 -21.40 -2.53 46.26
C ALA A 48 -22.84 -2.83 45.80
N GLU A 49 -23.78 -3.03 46.73
CA GLU A 49 -25.18 -3.32 46.41
C GLU A 49 -25.86 -2.17 45.64
N CYS A 50 -25.57 -0.91 46.00
CA CYS A 50 -26.13 0.27 45.33
C CYS A 50 -25.58 0.46 43.91
N THR A 51 -24.31 0.13 43.67
CA THR A 51 -23.62 0.42 42.41
C THR A 51 -23.62 -0.75 41.42
N THR A 52 -23.75 -2.00 41.88
CA THR A 52 -23.64 -3.21 41.05
C THR A 52 -24.56 -3.18 39.83
N GLY A 53 -25.83 -2.76 39.99
CA GLY A 53 -26.78 -2.70 38.89
C GLY A 53 -26.37 -1.72 37.80
N SER A 54 -25.90 -0.52 38.18
CA SER A 54 -25.45 0.51 37.24
C SER A 54 -24.14 0.12 36.55
N VAL A 55 -23.18 -0.44 37.28
CA VAL A 55 -21.91 -0.91 36.69
C VAL A 55 -22.19 -2.05 35.72
N SER A 56 -23.01 -3.04 36.11
CA SER A 56 -23.38 -4.16 35.23
C SER A 56 -24.02 -3.67 33.92
N MET A 57 -24.91 -2.67 33.98
CA MET A 57 -25.50 -2.06 32.80
C MET A 57 -24.44 -1.42 31.89
N LEU A 58 -23.53 -0.62 32.44
CA LEU A 58 -22.46 0.03 31.68
C LEU A 58 -21.52 -1.00 31.03
N LEU A 59 -21.12 -2.02 31.77
CA LEU A 59 -20.23 -3.08 31.27
C LEU A 59 -20.94 -3.95 30.22
N SER A 60 -22.24 -4.21 30.36
CA SER A 60 -23.01 -5.02 29.41
C SER A 60 -23.04 -4.41 28.01
N PHE A 61 -23.07 -3.08 27.89
CA PHE A 61 -22.97 -2.40 26.61
C PHE A 61 -21.60 -2.64 25.98
N GLY A 62 -20.53 -2.45 26.76
CA GLY A 62 -19.17 -2.72 26.31
C GLY A 62 -19.00 -4.17 25.84
N ASP A 63 -19.57 -5.11 26.59
CA ASP A 63 -19.50 -6.52 26.27
C ASP A 63 -20.24 -6.87 24.98
N ALA A 64 -21.42 -6.27 24.76
CA ALA A 64 -22.18 -6.45 23.54
C ALA A 64 -21.41 -5.96 22.31
N ILE A 65 -20.63 -4.88 22.42
CA ILE A 65 -19.77 -4.40 21.33
C ILE A 65 -18.60 -5.36 21.11
N ALA A 66 -17.89 -5.74 22.18
CA ALA A 66 -16.73 -6.63 22.12
C ALA A 66 -17.06 -8.02 21.55
N ARG A 67 -18.30 -8.50 21.75
CA ARG A 67 -18.81 -9.77 21.19
C ARG A 67 -19.50 -9.64 19.84
N SER A 68 -19.70 -8.41 19.35
CA SER A 68 -20.35 -8.19 18.06
C SER A 68 -19.47 -8.70 16.92
N LYS A 69 -20.06 -8.87 15.73
CA LYS A 69 -19.30 -9.26 14.53
C LYS A 69 -18.12 -8.30 14.34
N ARG A 70 -16.90 -8.85 14.35
CA ARG A 70 -15.64 -8.15 14.12
C ARG A 70 -15.60 -7.61 12.69
N SER A 71 -15.07 -6.41 12.52
CA SER A 71 -14.76 -5.83 11.22
C SER A 71 -13.63 -4.81 11.37
N PRO A 72 -12.80 -4.60 10.33
CA PRO A 72 -11.67 -3.67 10.41
C PRO A 72 -12.08 -2.25 10.81
N GLU A 73 -13.21 -1.77 10.30
CA GLU A 73 -13.72 -0.42 10.57
C GLU A 73 -14.06 -0.21 12.05
N LYS A 74 -14.41 -1.28 12.77
CA LYS A 74 -14.71 -1.24 14.20
C LYS A 74 -13.50 -1.14 15.09
N LEU A 75 -12.30 -1.45 14.58
CA LEU A 75 -11.10 -1.54 15.40
C LEU A 75 -10.82 -0.25 16.16
N PHE A 76 -10.88 0.90 15.47
CA PHE A 76 -10.55 2.19 16.07
C PHE A 76 -11.49 2.54 17.23
N VAL A 77 -12.78 2.31 17.04
CA VAL A 77 -13.78 2.53 18.09
C VAL A 77 -13.62 1.54 19.25
N LEU A 78 -13.19 0.29 18.99
CA LEU A 78 -12.82 -0.65 20.04
C LEU A 78 -11.58 -0.18 20.83
N LEU A 79 -10.62 0.45 20.16
CA LEU A 79 -9.45 1.04 20.80
C LEU A 79 -9.83 2.24 21.68
N ASP A 80 -10.74 3.10 21.22
CA ASP A 80 -11.27 4.21 22.05
C ASP A 80 -11.95 3.70 23.32
N MET A 81 -12.73 2.61 23.21
CA MET A 81 -13.35 1.95 24.37
C MET A 81 -12.30 1.35 25.31
N TYR A 82 -11.23 0.77 24.76
CA TYR A 82 -10.12 0.24 25.54
C TYR A 82 -9.35 1.36 26.27
N GLU A 83 -9.11 2.49 25.61
CA GLU A 83 -8.45 3.66 26.21
C GLU A 83 -9.22 4.19 27.42
N ILE A 84 -10.54 4.36 27.30
CA ILE A 84 -11.33 4.85 28.44
C ILE A 84 -11.33 3.86 29.61
N MET A 85 -11.39 2.55 29.31
CA MET A 85 -11.34 1.52 30.36
C MET A 85 -9.98 1.49 31.07
N ARG A 86 -8.89 1.77 30.36
CA ARG A 86 -7.57 1.95 30.95
C ARG A 86 -7.42 3.24 31.73
N GLU A 87 -7.89 4.36 31.16
CA GLU A 87 -7.88 5.67 31.81
C GLU A 87 -8.53 5.60 33.19
N LEU A 88 -9.64 4.88 33.30
CA LEU A 88 -10.45 4.78 34.51
C LEU A 88 -9.99 3.68 35.48
N HIS A 89 -8.96 2.89 35.13
CA HIS A 89 -8.56 1.73 35.92
C HIS A 89 -8.17 2.10 37.35
N SER A 90 -7.34 3.13 37.54
CA SER A 90 -6.92 3.59 38.87
C SER A 90 -8.09 4.10 39.71
N GLU A 91 -9.01 4.84 39.10
CA GLU A 91 -10.18 5.38 39.76
C GLU A 91 -11.15 4.26 40.18
N VAL A 92 -11.33 3.25 39.32
CA VAL A 92 -12.13 2.06 39.66
C VAL A 92 -11.48 1.31 40.82
N GLU A 93 -10.18 1.05 40.79
CA GLU A 93 -9.49 0.38 41.92
C GLU A 93 -9.60 1.18 43.23
N GLY A 94 -9.52 2.51 43.17
CA GLY A 94 -9.64 3.38 44.33
C GLY A 94 -11.06 3.43 44.91
N VAL A 95 -12.07 3.60 44.06
CA VAL A 95 -13.48 3.72 44.47
C VAL A 95 -14.05 2.38 44.96
N PHE A 96 -13.62 1.27 44.36
CA PHE A 96 -14.12 -0.08 44.61
C PHE A 96 -13.13 -0.96 45.40
N GLY A 97 -12.26 -0.37 46.23
CA GLY A 97 -11.15 -1.08 46.90
C GLY A 97 -11.57 -2.17 47.90
N GLY A 98 -12.80 -2.15 48.39
CA GLY A 98 -13.35 -3.10 49.36
C GLY A 98 -13.45 -4.54 48.85
N LYS A 99 -13.46 -5.52 49.78
CA LYS A 99 -13.66 -6.95 49.44
C LYS A 99 -15.01 -7.20 48.78
N ALA A 100 -16.07 -6.53 49.25
CA ALA A 100 -17.41 -6.65 48.69
C ALA A 100 -17.51 -6.11 47.24
N CYS A 101 -16.59 -5.25 46.83
CA CYS A 101 -16.54 -4.67 45.50
C CYS A 101 -15.58 -5.42 44.54
N ASN A 102 -14.97 -6.54 44.98
CA ASN A 102 -13.98 -7.26 44.17
C ASN A 102 -14.56 -7.74 42.83
N GLU A 103 -15.78 -8.27 42.82
CA GLU A 103 -16.44 -8.74 41.60
C GLU A 103 -16.65 -7.62 40.57
N ILE A 104 -16.91 -6.39 41.03
CA ILE A 104 -17.07 -5.21 40.17
C ILE A 104 -15.74 -4.87 39.49
N ARG A 105 -14.63 -4.88 40.25
CA ARG A 105 -13.29 -4.64 39.71
C ARG A 105 -12.87 -5.72 38.72
N GLU A 106 -13.07 -6.99 39.08
CA GLU A 106 -12.80 -8.13 38.19
C GLU A 106 -13.63 -8.07 36.91
N SER A 107 -14.91 -7.70 36.99
CA SER A 107 -15.78 -7.55 35.82
C SER A 107 -15.33 -6.40 34.92
N THR A 108 -14.92 -5.28 35.51
CA THR A 108 -14.41 -4.11 34.78
C THR A 108 -13.10 -4.46 34.06
N PHE A 109 -12.16 -5.08 34.77
CA PHE A 109 -10.91 -5.57 34.18
C PHE A 109 -11.16 -6.64 33.11
N GLY A 110 -12.12 -7.54 33.35
CA GLY A 110 -12.54 -8.56 32.40
C GLY A 110 -13.06 -7.98 31.08
N LEU A 111 -13.79 -6.86 31.12
CA LEU A 111 -14.19 -6.13 29.91
C LEU A 111 -12.98 -5.52 29.18
N THR A 112 -12.07 -4.86 29.91
CA THR A 112 -10.84 -4.28 29.34
C THR A 112 -10.05 -5.34 28.55
N LYS A 113 -9.80 -6.48 29.18
CA LYS A 113 -9.08 -7.61 28.55
C LYS A 113 -9.83 -8.13 27.32
N ARG A 114 -11.16 -8.18 27.37
CA ARG A 114 -11.96 -8.65 26.23
C ARG A 114 -11.92 -7.69 25.06
N LEU A 115 -12.03 -6.38 25.30
CA LEU A 115 -11.89 -5.36 24.26
C LEU A 115 -10.52 -5.48 23.58
N ALA A 116 -9.47 -5.64 24.38
CA ALA A 116 -8.11 -5.80 23.91
C ALA A 116 -7.93 -7.08 23.07
N GLN A 117 -8.50 -8.21 23.52
CA GLN A 117 -8.49 -9.46 22.77
C GLN A 117 -9.26 -9.35 21.45
N THR A 118 -10.47 -8.78 21.46
CA THR A 118 -11.27 -8.56 20.25
C THR A 118 -10.52 -7.68 19.25
N ALA A 119 -9.81 -6.64 19.71
CA ALA A 119 -8.98 -5.80 18.87
C ALA A 119 -7.82 -6.59 18.23
N GLN A 120 -7.13 -7.45 18.99
CA GLN A 120 -6.08 -8.34 18.44
C GLN A 120 -6.61 -9.27 17.36
N GLU A 121 -7.74 -9.92 17.63
CA GLU A 121 -8.40 -10.81 16.67
C GLU A 121 -8.84 -10.05 15.39
N THR A 122 -9.25 -8.79 15.54
CA THR A 122 -9.64 -7.94 14.40
C THR A 122 -8.46 -7.61 13.47
N PHE A 123 -7.22 -7.53 13.99
CA PHE A 123 -6.04 -7.42 13.14
C PHE A 123 -5.85 -8.64 12.24
N GLY A 124 -6.02 -9.85 12.79
CA GLY A 124 -5.94 -11.09 12.03
C GLY A 124 -7.03 -11.18 10.95
N ASP A 125 -8.26 -10.81 11.30
CA ASP A 125 -9.37 -10.74 10.35
C ASP A 125 -9.10 -9.74 9.22
N PHE A 126 -8.49 -8.59 9.54
CA PHE A 126 -8.12 -7.58 8.53
C PHE A 126 -7.02 -8.07 7.59
N GLU A 127 -5.97 -8.70 8.12
CA GLU A 127 -4.91 -9.31 7.32
C GLU A 127 -5.49 -10.34 6.35
N GLU A 128 -6.34 -11.25 6.82
CA GLU A 128 -6.99 -12.26 6.01
C GLU A 128 -7.90 -11.64 4.93
N ALA A 129 -8.65 -10.60 5.29
CA ALA A 129 -9.52 -9.89 4.35
C ALA A 129 -8.73 -9.18 3.24
N VAL A 130 -7.57 -8.59 3.58
CA VAL A 130 -6.67 -7.95 2.60
C VAL A 130 -6.04 -9.00 1.69
N GLU A 131 -5.56 -10.11 2.23
CA GLU A 131 -4.94 -11.19 1.44
C GLU A 131 -5.94 -11.80 0.45
N LYS A 132 -7.17 -12.06 0.90
CA LYS A 132 -8.23 -12.71 0.13
C LYS A 132 -9.11 -11.76 -0.68
N ASP A 133 -8.79 -10.46 -0.73
CA ASP A 133 -9.59 -9.49 -1.48
C ASP A 133 -9.65 -9.86 -2.97
N ALA A 134 -10.82 -10.35 -3.39
CA ALA A 134 -11.12 -10.77 -4.76
C ALA A 134 -11.90 -9.70 -5.55
N THR A 135 -11.95 -8.47 -5.04
CA THR A 135 -12.70 -7.38 -5.66
C THR A 135 -12.18 -7.14 -7.08
N LYS A 136 -13.11 -7.18 -8.06
CA LYS A 136 -12.80 -7.07 -9.50
C LYS A 136 -12.53 -5.64 -9.95
N THR A 137 -12.06 -4.76 -9.07
CA THR A 137 -11.77 -3.36 -9.43
C THR A 137 -10.69 -3.34 -10.50
N ALA A 138 -11.10 -3.11 -11.75
CA ALA A 138 -10.22 -3.19 -12.90
C ALA A 138 -9.38 -1.91 -12.99
N VAL A 139 -8.09 -2.03 -12.76
CA VAL A 139 -7.13 -0.93 -12.92
C VAL A 139 -6.39 -1.14 -14.25
N LEU A 140 -7.06 -0.87 -15.37
CA LEU A 140 -6.54 -1.26 -16.69
C LEU A 140 -5.26 -0.50 -17.12
N ASP A 141 -5.00 0.66 -16.53
CA ASP A 141 -3.87 1.54 -16.84
C ASP A 141 -2.62 1.27 -15.98
N GLY A 142 -2.70 0.30 -15.06
CA GLY A 142 -1.60 -0.05 -14.17
C GLY A 142 -1.36 0.96 -13.04
N THR A 143 -2.29 1.87 -12.75
CA THR A 143 -2.16 2.82 -11.64
C THR A 143 -2.17 2.13 -10.25
N VAL A 144 -2.11 2.94 -9.18
CA VAL A 144 -2.24 2.44 -7.80
C VAL A 144 -3.65 1.88 -7.59
N HIS A 145 -3.72 0.65 -7.10
CA HIS A 145 -4.99 -0.02 -6.82
C HIS A 145 -5.69 0.62 -5.60
N PRO A 146 -7.03 0.79 -5.60
CA PRO A 146 -7.74 1.37 -4.46
C PRO A 146 -7.51 0.63 -3.14
N LEU A 147 -7.41 -0.71 -3.17
CA LEU A 147 -7.00 -1.52 -2.01
C LEU A 147 -5.67 -1.05 -1.39
N THR A 148 -4.67 -0.72 -2.21
CA THR A 148 -3.38 -0.23 -1.71
C THR A 148 -3.56 1.06 -0.95
N SER A 149 -4.35 2.00 -1.49
CA SER A 149 -4.64 3.26 -0.81
C SER A 149 -5.43 3.05 0.48
N TYR A 150 -6.42 2.17 0.46
CA TYR A 150 -7.23 1.80 1.63
C TYR A 150 -6.38 1.21 2.75
N VAL A 151 -5.58 0.19 2.47
CA VAL A 151 -4.72 -0.47 3.46
C VAL A 151 -3.66 0.49 4.01
N ILE A 152 -3.05 1.31 3.15
CA ILE A 152 -2.07 2.30 3.61
C ILE A 152 -2.73 3.36 4.51
N ASN A 153 -3.95 3.81 4.19
CA ASN A 153 -4.66 4.76 5.06
C ASN A 153 -5.08 4.10 6.37
N TYR A 154 -5.53 2.84 6.35
CA TYR A 154 -5.80 2.08 7.55
C TYR A 154 -4.56 1.99 8.44
N VAL A 155 -3.40 1.64 7.88
CA VAL A 155 -2.14 1.61 8.62
C VAL A 155 -1.80 2.99 9.17
N LYS A 156 -1.97 4.09 8.42
CA LYS A 156 -1.74 5.44 8.96
C LYS A 156 -2.61 5.70 10.20
N PHE A 157 -3.89 5.36 10.16
CA PHE A 157 -4.77 5.51 11.32
C PHE A 157 -4.34 4.63 12.49
N LEU A 158 -3.79 3.43 12.25
CA LEU A 158 -3.22 2.62 13.35
C LEU A 158 -2.08 3.33 14.08
N PHE A 159 -1.29 4.14 13.37
CA PHE A 159 -0.20 4.89 13.99
C PHE A 159 -0.69 6.05 14.86
N ASP A 160 -1.88 6.61 14.60
CA ASP A 160 -2.50 7.57 15.52
C ASP A 160 -2.79 6.93 16.89
N TYR A 161 -3.01 5.61 16.92
CA TYR A 161 -3.20 4.80 18.14
C TYR A 161 -1.93 4.10 18.63
N GLN A 162 -0.75 4.53 18.20
CA GLN A 162 0.51 3.82 18.49
C GLN A 162 0.73 3.59 19.99
N THR A 163 0.49 4.59 20.84
CA THR A 163 0.67 4.49 22.30
C THR A 163 -0.27 3.46 22.91
N THR A 164 -1.52 3.47 22.47
CA THR A 164 -2.59 2.58 22.94
C THR A 164 -2.31 1.15 22.51
N LEU A 165 -1.90 0.93 21.26
CA LEU A 165 -1.54 -0.37 20.75
C LEU A 165 -0.32 -0.96 21.48
N LYS A 166 0.68 -0.14 21.82
CA LYS A 166 1.82 -0.60 22.64
C LYS A 166 1.38 -1.11 24.00
N GLN A 167 0.44 -0.42 24.65
CA GLN A 167 -0.13 -0.85 25.94
C GLN A 167 -1.00 -2.11 25.79
N LEU A 168 -1.77 -2.18 24.71
CA LEU A 168 -2.62 -3.31 24.37
C LEU A 168 -1.81 -4.60 24.20
N PHE A 169 -0.70 -4.56 23.47
CA PHE A 169 0.17 -5.72 23.33
C PHE A 169 0.87 -6.10 24.65
N GLN A 170 1.12 -5.13 25.52
CA GLN A 170 1.68 -5.34 26.87
C GLN A 170 0.76 -6.13 27.81
N GLU A 171 -0.57 -6.10 27.60
CA GLU A 171 -1.53 -6.81 28.46
C GLU A 171 -1.49 -8.33 28.31
N PHE A 172 -1.02 -8.82 27.16
CA PHE A 172 -1.03 -10.24 26.83
C PHE A 172 0.35 -10.88 26.88
N GLU A 173 1.42 -10.08 26.91
CA GLU A 173 2.80 -10.57 26.96
C GLU A 173 3.62 -9.78 28.00
N SER A 174 4.30 -10.50 28.89
CA SER A 174 5.18 -9.94 29.93
C SER A 174 6.59 -9.57 29.42
N SER A 175 6.90 -9.84 28.15
CA SER A 175 8.18 -9.52 27.51
C SER A 175 8.14 -8.12 26.86
N GLY A 176 9.17 -7.32 27.09
CA GLY A 176 9.29 -5.91 26.66
C GLY A 176 9.39 -5.66 25.14
N GLU A 177 8.74 -6.47 24.31
CA GLU A 177 8.81 -6.45 22.84
C GLU A 177 7.55 -5.83 22.18
N THR A 178 6.85 -4.91 22.84
CA THR A 178 5.60 -4.33 22.30
C THR A 178 5.77 -3.56 21.00
N ASN A 179 6.91 -2.90 20.81
CA ASN A 179 7.28 -2.28 19.53
C ASN A 179 7.44 -3.34 18.43
N SER A 180 7.94 -4.54 18.79
CA SER A 180 8.07 -5.68 17.87
C SER A 180 6.70 -6.15 17.39
N GLN A 181 5.71 -6.24 18.28
CA GLN A 181 4.37 -6.72 17.91
C GLN A 181 3.64 -5.79 16.95
N LEU A 182 3.63 -4.47 17.23
CA LEU A 182 3.02 -3.51 16.29
C LEU A 182 3.76 -3.53 14.94
N ALA A 183 5.09 -3.69 14.95
CA ALA A 183 5.88 -3.84 13.73
C ALA A 183 5.49 -5.12 12.98
N ASN A 184 5.36 -6.24 13.68
CA ASN A 184 4.98 -7.54 13.12
C ASN A 184 3.58 -7.49 12.47
N VAL A 185 2.57 -6.96 13.17
CA VAL A 185 1.22 -6.79 12.63
C VAL A 185 1.25 -5.90 11.39
N THR A 186 1.95 -4.77 11.44
CA THR A 186 2.10 -3.87 10.29
C THR A 186 2.78 -4.57 9.12
N MET A 187 3.86 -5.32 9.36
CA MET A 187 4.57 -6.08 8.33
C MET A 187 3.68 -7.15 7.70
N ARG A 188 2.90 -7.88 8.50
CA ARG A 188 1.96 -8.91 8.01
C ARG A 188 0.88 -8.31 7.12
N ILE A 189 0.26 -7.19 7.51
CA ILE A 189 -0.71 -6.47 6.68
C ILE A 189 -0.06 -6.01 5.35
N MET A 190 1.15 -5.45 5.40
CA MET A 190 1.88 -5.03 4.20
C MET A 190 2.24 -6.20 3.29
N GLN A 191 2.57 -7.36 3.86
CA GLN A 191 2.88 -8.58 3.12
C GLN A 191 1.62 -9.17 2.48
N ALA A 192 0.51 -9.23 3.21
CA ALA A 192 -0.81 -9.64 2.70
C ALA A 192 -1.22 -8.79 1.49
N LEU A 193 -1.06 -7.47 1.59
CA LEU A 193 -1.32 -6.55 0.49
C LEU A 193 -0.42 -6.86 -0.72
N GLN A 194 0.88 -7.09 -0.53
CA GLN A 194 1.81 -7.41 -1.61
C GLN A 194 1.45 -8.74 -2.29
N THR A 195 1.14 -9.78 -1.52
CA THR A 195 0.70 -11.08 -2.04
C THR A 195 -0.58 -10.93 -2.87
N ASN A 196 -1.56 -10.17 -2.37
CA ASN A 196 -2.80 -9.89 -3.09
C ASN A 196 -2.54 -9.13 -4.40
N LEU A 197 -1.67 -8.11 -4.38
CA LEU A 197 -1.30 -7.34 -5.56
C LEU A 197 -0.56 -8.19 -6.59
N ASP A 198 0.34 -9.10 -6.18
CA ASP A 198 0.96 -10.08 -7.08
C ASP A 198 -0.09 -10.96 -7.75
N GLY A 199 -1.06 -11.46 -6.97
CA GLY A 199 -2.21 -12.21 -7.48
C GLY A 199 -3.01 -11.44 -8.53
N LYS A 200 -3.33 -10.17 -8.27
CA LYS A 200 -4.06 -9.29 -9.19
C LYS A 200 -3.24 -8.94 -10.44
N SER A 201 -1.93 -8.78 -10.31
CA SER A 201 -1.05 -8.43 -11.41
C SER A 201 -0.99 -9.51 -12.52
N LYS A 202 -1.32 -10.76 -12.18
CA LYS A 202 -1.39 -11.88 -13.13
C LYS A 202 -2.58 -11.78 -14.10
N GLN A 203 -3.52 -10.86 -13.88
CA GLN A 203 -4.65 -10.63 -14.77
C GLN A 203 -4.29 -9.80 -16.01
N TYR A 204 -3.17 -9.05 -15.96
CA TYR A 204 -2.69 -8.32 -17.13
C TYR A 204 -2.10 -9.27 -18.17
N ARG A 205 -2.45 -9.05 -19.44
CA ARG A 205 -1.90 -9.82 -20.56
C ARG A 205 -0.48 -9.39 -20.93
N ASP A 206 -0.17 -8.10 -20.74
CA ASP A 206 1.14 -7.53 -21.05
C ASP A 206 2.04 -7.61 -19.80
N PRO A 207 3.14 -8.40 -19.83
CA PRO A 207 4.07 -8.49 -18.71
C PRO A 207 4.74 -7.16 -18.33
N ALA A 208 4.87 -6.22 -19.27
CA ALA A 208 5.39 -4.88 -18.96
C ALA A 208 4.41 -4.11 -18.07
N LEU A 209 3.11 -4.22 -18.35
CA LEU A 209 2.05 -3.60 -17.53
C LEU A 209 1.96 -4.24 -16.15
N THR A 210 2.11 -5.57 -16.04
CA THR A 210 2.20 -6.27 -14.75
C THR A 210 3.27 -5.66 -13.85
N HIS A 211 4.49 -5.46 -14.38
CA HIS A 211 5.57 -4.86 -13.60
C HIS A 211 5.36 -3.38 -13.32
N LEU A 212 4.78 -2.62 -14.25
CA LEU A 212 4.43 -1.22 -14.01
C LEU A 212 3.43 -1.08 -12.86
N PHE A 213 2.40 -1.93 -12.84
CA PHE A 213 1.40 -1.98 -11.78
C PHE A 213 2.02 -2.29 -10.42
N LEU A 214 2.84 -3.34 -10.32
CA LEU A 214 3.52 -3.70 -9.08
C LEU A 214 4.48 -2.60 -8.61
N MET A 215 5.23 -2.01 -9.54
CA MET A 215 6.12 -0.89 -9.27
C MET A 215 5.36 0.31 -8.68
N ASN A 216 4.25 0.72 -9.29
CA ASN A 216 3.42 1.83 -8.82
C ASN A 216 2.88 1.59 -7.40
N ASN A 217 2.33 0.41 -7.15
CA ASN A 217 1.73 0.09 -5.85
C ASN A 217 2.78 -0.02 -4.74
N ILE A 218 3.88 -0.72 -4.99
CA ILE A 218 4.96 -0.88 -3.99
C ILE A 218 5.64 0.48 -3.75
N HIS A 219 5.85 1.30 -4.79
CA HIS A 219 6.37 2.66 -4.62
C HIS A 219 5.43 3.53 -3.78
N TYR A 220 4.13 3.44 -4.01
CA TYR A 220 3.14 4.16 -3.20
C TYR A 220 3.20 3.72 -1.72
N MET A 221 3.34 2.43 -1.45
CA MET A 221 3.53 1.90 -0.08
C MET A 221 4.80 2.48 0.55
N VAL A 222 5.94 2.40 -0.14
CA VAL A 222 7.24 2.91 0.33
C VAL A 222 7.20 4.41 0.60
N ARG A 223 6.62 5.20 -0.32
CA ARG A 223 6.48 6.65 -0.18
C ARG A 223 5.59 7.00 1.01
N SER A 224 4.53 6.23 1.24
CA SER A 224 3.60 6.45 2.34
C SER A 224 4.22 6.12 3.69
N VAL A 225 4.89 4.97 3.82
CA VAL A 225 5.62 4.60 5.04
C VAL A 225 6.72 5.61 5.37
N ARG A 226 7.48 6.06 4.37
CA ARG A 226 8.54 7.06 4.58
C ARG A 226 8.02 8.40 5.11
N ARG A 227 6.75 8.71 4.89
CA ARG A 227 6.11 9.97 5.28
C ARG A 227 5.32 9.87 6.59
N SER A 228 5.32 8.71 7.25
CA SER A 228 4.63 8.49 8.51
C SER A 228 5.57 7.92 9.57
N GLU A 229 5.09 7.88 10.81
CA GLU A 229 5.77 7.27 11.96
C GLU A 229 6.01 5.75 11.78
N ALA A 230 5.36 5.14 10.78
CA ALA A 230 5.63 3.76 10.38
C ALA A 230 7.09 3.54 9.96
N LYS A 231 7.77 4.58 9.48
CA LYS A 231 9.20 4.50 9.14
C LYS A 231 10.04 4.12 10.37
N ASP A 232 9.78 4.75 11.51
CA ASP A 232 10.60 4.55 12.71
C ASP A 232 10.38 3.16 13.32
N LEU A 233 9.17 2.61 13.14
CA LEU A 233 8.82 1.28 13.59
C LEU A 233 9.34 0.16 12.67
N LEU A 234 9.21 0.33 11.35
CA LEU A 234 9.62 -0.68 10.37
C LEU A 234 11.11 -0.63 10.03
N GLY A 235 11.75 0.52 10.25
CA GLY A 235 13.17 0.75 10.03
C GLY A 235 13.55 1.04 8.57
N ASP A 236 14.75 1.62 8.40
CA ASP A 236 15.30 1.98 7.09
C ASP A 236 15.58 0.75 6.21
N ASP A 237 15.87 -0.41 6.80
CA ASP A 237 16.10 -1.67 6.09
C ASP A 237 14.85 -2.12 5.31
N TRP A 238 13.66 -1.98 5.91
CA TRP A 238 12.40 -2.29 5.24
C TRP A 238 12.21 -1.37 4.03
N VAL A 239 12.45 -0.07 4.20
CA VAL A 239 12.34 0.93 3.13
C VAL A 239 13.33 0.62 2.01
N GLN A 240 14.58 0.30 2.34
CA GLN A 240 15.61 0.00 1.35
C GLN A 240 15.31 -1.28 0.58
N ARG A 241 14.84 -2.34 1.27
CA ARG A 241 14.44 -3.60 0.64
C ARG A 241 13.33 -3.37 -0.39
N HIS A 242 12.28 -2.64 -0.03
CA HIS A 242 11.17 -2.39 -0.95
C HIS A 242 11.54 -1.43 -2.08
N ARG A 243 12.42 -0.44 -1.86
CA ARG A 243 13.01 0.36 -2.96
C ARG A 243 13.74 -0.51 -3.98
N ARG A 244 14.49 -1.53 -3.53
CA ARG A 244 15.14 -2.48 -4.44
C ARG A 244 14.11 -3.28 -5.25
N VAL A 245 12.99 -3.68 -4.65
CA VAL A 245 11.89 -4.35 -5.36
C VAL A 245 11.24 -3.44 -6.41
N VAL A 246 10.99 -2.16 -6.08
CA VAL A 246 10.51 -1.16 -7.06
C VAL A 246 11.47 -1.07 -8.24
N GLN A 247 12.78 -0.97 -7.98
CA GLN A 247 13.79 -0.92 -9.04
C GLN A 247 13.85 -2.21 -9.87
N GLN A 248 13.67 -3.38 -9.26
CA GLN A 248 13.59 -4.65 -9.97
C GLN A 248 12.41 -4.68 -10.93
N HIS A 249 11.23 -4.20 -10.51
CA HIS A 249 10.07 -4.10 -11.40
C HIS A 249 10.29 -3.07 -12.52
N ALA A 250 10.88 -1.91 -12.24
CA ALA A 250 11.25 -0.94 -13.27
C ALA A 250 12.19 -1.56 -14.34
N ASN A 251 13.18 -2.33 -13.90
CA ASN A 251 14.09 -3.05 -14.80
C ASN A 251 13.39 -4.14 -15.63
N GLN A 252 12.47 -4.90 -15.02
CA GLN A 252 11.70 -5.93 -15.72
C GLN A 252 10.71 -5.32 -16.71
N TYR A 253 10.03 -4.22 -16.35
CA TYR A 253 9.24 -3.42 -17.29
C TYR A 253 10.08 -3.00 -18.50
N LYS A 254 11.27 -2.43 -18.26
CA LYS A 254 12.16 -1.98 -19.35
C LYS A 254 12.54 -3.15 -20.27
N ARG A 255 12.92 -4.28 -19.69
CA ARG A 255 13.28 -5.49 -20.45
C ARG A 255 12.10 -6.03 -21.27
N ASN A 256 10.92 -6.15 -20.66
CA ASN A 256 9.76 -6.77 -21.29
C ASN A 256 9.12 -5.84 -22.33
N GLY A 257 9.05 -4.55 -22.04
CA GLY A 257 8.48 -3.55 -22.94
C GLY A 257 9.37 -3.20 -24.13
N TRP A 258 10.70 -3.09 -23.92
CA TRP A 258 11.60 -2.47 -24.92
C TRP A 258 12.58 -3.43 -25.59
N SER A 259 12.68 -4.69 -25.17
CA SER A 259 13.64 -5.64 -25.77
C SER A 259 13.41 -5.86 -27.27
N LYS A 260 12.17 -6.01 -27.73
CA LYS A 260 11.83 -6.27 -29.14
C LYS A 260 12.20 -5.10 -30.05
N ILE A 261 11.91 -3.88 -29.60
CA ILE A 261 12.22 -2.68 -30.39
C ILE A 261 13.73 -2.41 -30.42
N LEU A 262 14.45 -2.65 -29.31
CA LEU A 262 15.90 -2.54 -29.27
C LEU A 262 16.58 -3.61 -30.15
N GLN A 263 16.01 -4.81 -30.28
CA GLN A 263 16.48 -5.82 -31.23
C GLN A 263 16.33 -5.37 -32.69
N CYS A 264 15.35 -4.53 -33.02
CA CYS A 264 15.22 -3.95 -34.37
C CYS A 264 16.35 -2.99 -34.71
N LEU A 265 16.93 -2.35 -33.69
CA LEU A 265 18.05 -1.42 -33.80
C LEU A 265 19.42 -2.10 -33.67
N SER A 266 19.45 -3.42 -33.47
CA SER A 266 20.69 -4.20 -33.41
C SER A 266 21.26 -4.48 -34.80
N THR A 267 22.58 -4.56 -34.88
CA THR A 267 23.30 -4.97 -36.10
C THR A 267 23.28 -6.48 -36.32
N GLN A 268 22.79 -7.25 -35.35
CA GLN A 268 22.74 -8.70 -35.37
C GLN A 268 21.76 -9.21 -36.44
N GLY A 269 22.24 -10.10 -37.33
CA GLY A 269 21.47 -10.64 -38.45
C GLY A 269 21.40 -9.72 -39.68
N LEU A 270 22.08 -8.56 -39.68
CA LEU A 270 22.20 -7.70 -40.87
C LEU A 270 23.36 -8.12 -41.78
N THR A 271 24.36 -8.83 -41.27
CA THR A 271 25.47 -9.37 -42.07
C THR A 271 25.14 -10.81 -42.46
N SER A 272 24.82 -11.04 -43.73
CA SER A 272 24.86 -12.40 -44.27
C SER A 272 26.34 -12.78 -44.41
N SER A 273 26.83 -13.68 -43.57
CA SER A 273 28.01 -14.47 -43.93
C SER A 273 27.54 -15.48 -44.99
N GLY A 274 27.39 -15.01 -46.22
CA GLY A 274 27.24 -15.87 -47.38
C GLY A 274 28.56 -16.58 -47.62
N GLY A 275 28.69 -17.80 -47.09
CA GLY A 275 29.72 -18.73 -47.53
C GLY A 275 29.41 -19.19 -48.96
N GLY A 276 30.41 -19.06 -49.84
CA GLY A 276 30.47 -19.73 -51.13
C GLY A 276 30.56 -18.80 -52.35
N GLY A 277 31.77 -18.68 -52.91
CA GLY A 277 31.98 -18.24 -54.30
C GLY A 277 33.00 -17.12 -54.46
N SER A 278 34.16 -17.46 -55.05
CA SER A 278 35.26 -16.58 -55.42
C SER A 278 34.87 -15.21 -55.98
N ALA A 279 35.46 -14.13 -55.45
CA ALA A 279 35.70 -12.91 -56.20
C ALA A 279 36.91 -12.14 -55.62
N VAL A 280 37.79 -11.75 -56.54
CA VAL A 280 39.06 -11.03 -56.38
C VAL A 280 38.86 -9.67 -55.69
N PRO A 281 39.80 -9.18 -54.85
CA PRO A 281 39.72 -7.83 -54.31
C PRO A 281 40.22 -6.80 -55.35
N GLY A 282 39.28 -6.06 -55.94
CA GLY A 282 39.53 -4.84 -56.71
C GLY A 282 38.78 -3.67 -56.07
N GLU A 283 39.55 -2.70 -55.58
CA GLU A 283 39.27 -1.28 -55.28
C GLU A 283 37.88 -0.83 -54.79
N GLY A 284 37.88 -0.24 -53.59
CA GLY A 284 37.09 0.96 -53.31
C GLY A 284 35.61 0.77 -52.95
N GLY A 285 35.32 0.40 -51.70
CA GLY A 285 33.98 0.55 -51.15
C GLY A 285 33.74 -0.25 -49.88
N SER A 286 34.03 0.35 -48.72
CA SER A 286 33.68 -0.21 -47.41
C SER A 286 32.18 -0.07 -47.15
N GLY A 287 31.37 -0.80 -47.92
CA GLY A 287 29.93 -0.96 -47.72
C GLY A 287 29.68 -2.25 -46.96
N SER A 288 29.59 -2.16 -45.63
CA SER A 288 29.10 -3.23 -44.75
C SER A 288 27.95 -3.99 -45.43
N GLY A 289 28.18 -5.27 -45.76
CA GLY A 289 27.34 -6.16 -46.59
C GLY A 289 25.97 -6.52 -46.01
N ALA A 290 25.19 -5.50 -45.63
CA ALA A 290 23.81 -5.62 -45.20
C ALA A 290 22.88 -5.31 -46.36
N SER A 291 21.93 -6.22 -46.61
CA SER A 291 20.94 -6.02 -47.67
C SER A 291 20.13 -4.75 -47.42
N ARG A 292 20.12 -3.84 -48.39
CA ARG A 292 19.34 -2.58 -48.37
C ARG A 292 17.86 -2.83 -48.12
N GLY A 293 17.32 -3.97 -48.60
CA GLY A 293 15.94 -4.39 -48.34
C GLY A 293 15.71 -4.73 -46.86
N LEU A 294 16.64 -5.47 -46.25
CA LEU A 294 16.57 -5.88 -44.85
C LEU A 294 16.61 -4.66 -43.91
N ILE A 295 17.48 -3.68 -44.20
CA ILE A 295 17.57 -2.42 -43.45
C ILE A 295 16.24 -1.65 -43.51
N LYS A 296 15.66 -1.54 -44.72
CA LYS A 296 14.36 -0.90 -44.94
C LYS A 296 13.24 -1.58 -44.14
N ASP A 297 13.25 -2.90 -44.06
CA ASP A 297 12.25 -3.64 -43.28
C ASP A 297 12.46 -3.52 -41.77
N ARG A 298 13.71 -3.40 -41.29
CA ARG A 298 14.00 -3.05 -39.89
C ARG A 298 13.44 -1.68 -39.52
N PHE A 299 13.62 -0.66 -40.36
CA PHE A 299 13.04 0.67 -40.12
C PHE A 299 11.51 0.64 -40.05
N LYS A 300 10.85 -0.06 -40.99
CA LYS A 300 9.38 -0.22 -40.93
C LYS A 300 8.93 -0.93 -39.66
N THR A 301 9.62 -2.01 -39.29
CA THR A 301 9.31 -2.79 -38.09
C THR A 301 9.48 -1.95 -36.84
N PHE A 302 10.57 -1.17 -36.76
CA PHE A 302 10.80 -0.21 -35.68
C PHE A 302 9.66 0.80 -35.59
N ASN A 303 9.30 1.46 -36.70
CA ASN A 303 8.23 2.47 -36.70
C ASN A 303 6.90 1.88 -36.21
N ALA A 304 6.51 0.71 -36.73
CA ALA A 304 5.28 0.04 -36.31
C ALA A 304 5.29 -0.37 -34.83
N GLN A 305 6.42 -0.89 -34.34
CA GLN A 305 6.55 -1.27 -32.92
C GLN A 305 6.56 -0.05 -32.00
N PHE A 306 7.22 1.05 -32.39
CA PHE A 306 7.23 2.27 -31.60
C PHE A 306 5.84 2.91 -31.54
N GLU A 307 5.14 2.99 -32.66
CA GLU A 307 3.77 3.53 -32.74
C GLU A 307 2.79 2.74 -31.85
N ASP A 308 2.80 1.41 -31.95
CA ASP A 308 1.98 0.53 -31.11
C ASP A 308 2.31 0.69 -29.61
N LEU A 309 3.59 0.79 -29.29
CA LEU A 309 4.06 0.91 -27.92
C LEU A 309 3.71 2.30 -27.33
N HIS A 310 3.92 3.39 -28.07
CA HIS A 310 3.52 4.74 -27.68
C HIS A 310 2.00 4.83 -27.50
N GLN A 311 1.20 4.26 -28.41
CA GLN A 311 -0.25 4.25 -28.31
C GLN A 311 -0.74 3.51 -27.05
N LYS A 312 -0.13 2.37 -26.71
CA LYS A 312 -0.48 1.59 -25.51
C LYS A 312 -0.04 2.27 -24.22
N GLN A 313 1.23 2.66 -24.15
CA GLN A 313 1.84 3.10 -22.88
C GLN A 313 1.56 4.58 -22.54
N SER A 314 1.08 5.38 -23.50
CA SER A 314 0.50 6.70 -23.21
C SER A 314 -0.85 6.63 -22.50
N GLN A 315 -1.55 5.48 -22.56
CA GLN A 315 -2.78 5.22 -21.81
C GLN A 315 -2.50 4.64 -20.41
N TRP A 316 -1.28 4.16 -20.16
CA TRP A 316 -0.88 3.72 -18.84
C TRP A 316 -0.64 4.93 -17.93
N THR A 317 -0.62 4.70 -16.62
CA THR A 317 -0.49 5.77 -15.63
C THR A 317 0.59 5.43 -14.62
N VAL A 318 1.53 6.36 -14.40
CA VAL A 318 2.46 6.34 -13.26
C VAL A 318 2.17 7.60 -12.44
N PRO A 319 1.44 7.48 -11.31
CA PRO A 319 0.96 8.66 -10.58
C PRO A 319 2.08 9.51 -9.97
N ASP A 320 3.18 8.88 -9.55
CA ASP A 320 4.31 9.58 -8.96
C ASP A 320 5.19 10.20 -10.05
N THR A 321 5.26 11.53 -10.06
CA THR A 321 5.98 12.28 -11.10
C THR A 321 7.48 11.96 -11.12
N GLU A 322 8.13 11.84 -9.97
CA GLU A 322 9.57 11.53 -9.90
C GLU A 322 9.87 10.14 -10.46
N LEU A 323 9.04 9.15 -10.09
CA LEU A 323 9.14 7.79 -10.62
C LEU A 323 8.87 7.77 -12.13
N ARG A 324 7.86 8.51 -12.59
CA ARG A 324 7.50 8.60 -14.00
C ARG A 324 8.64 9.18 -14.84
N GLU A 325 9.17 10.33 -14.44
CA GLU A 325 10.28 10.97 -15.17
C GLU A 325 11.54 10.09 -15.13
N SER A 326 11.84 9.46 -13.97
CA SER A 326 12.95 8.51 -13.88
C SER A 326 12.80 7.34 -14.86
N LEU A 327 11.58 6.81 -15.02
CA LEU A 327 11.31 5.71 -15.95
C LEU A 327 11.45 6.15 -17.41
N ARG A 328 10.93 7.34 -17.75
CA ARG A 328 11.07 7.94 -19.10
C ARG A 328 12.55 8.14 -19.45
N LEU A 329 13.34 8.70 -18.53
CA LEU A 329 14.78 8.87 -18.69
C LEU A 329 15.49 7.52 -18.89
N ALA A 330 15.21 6.52 -18.05
CA ALA A 330 15.83 5.20 -18.15
C ALA A 330 15.53 4.47 -19.47
N VAL A 331 14.38 4.76 -20.11
CA VAL A 331 14.04 4.28 -21.45
C VAL A 331 14.76 5.09 -22.53
N ALA A 332 14.77 6.43 -22.41
CA ALA A 332 15.45 7.32 -23.35
C ALA A 332 16.95 7.01 -23.44
N GLU A 333 17.60 6.76 -22.30
CA GLU A 333 19.02 6.42 -22.19
C GLU A 333 19.40 5.14 -22.95
N VAL A 334 18.47 4.20 -23.14
CA VAL A 334 18.73 2.98 -23.91
C VAL A 334 18.28 3.09 -25.36
N LEU A 335 17.15 3.77 -25.62
CA LEU A 335 16.56 3.86 -26.96
C LEU A 335 17.29 4.87 -27.85
N LEU A 336 17.52 6.09 -27.35
CA LEU A 336 18.05 7.18 -28.17
C LEU A 336 19.46 6.91 -28.68
N PRO A 337 20.42 6.40 -27.87
CA PRO A 337 21.74 6.05 -28.39
C PRO A 337 21.70 4.93 -29.43
N ALA A 338 20.88 3.90 -29.20
CA ALA A 338 20.69 2.80 -30.16
C ALA A 338 20.11 3.32 -31.49
N TYR A 339 19.08 4.17 -31.43
CA TYR A 339 18.44 4.75 -32.61
C TYR A 339 19.39 5.67 -33.38
N ARG A 340 20.08 6.60 -32.69
CA ARG A 340 21.07 7.51 -33.30
C ARG A 340 22.19 6.73 -33.98
N SER A 341 22.70 5.68 -33.35
CA SER A 341 23.72 4.80 -33.93
C SER A 341 23.22 4.09 -35.19
N PHE A 342 22.00 3.56 -35.15
CA PHE A 342 21.38 2.86 -36.28
C PHE A 342 21.14 3.80 -37.48
N ILE A 343 20.60 5.01 -37.23
CA ILE A 343 20.42 6.06 -38.25
C ILE A 343 21.75 6.50 -38.83
N LYS A 344 22.76 6.79 -38.00
CA LYS A 344 24.08 7.21 -38.48
C LYS A 344 24.72 6.17 -39.40
N ARG A 345 24.55 4.88 -39.10
CA ARG A 345 25.15 3.78 -39.86
C ARG A 345 24.39 3.45 -41.14
N PHE A 346 23.05 3.44 -41.11
CA PHE A 346 22.23 2.92 -42.20
C PHE A 346 21.33 3.96 -42.88
N GLY A 347 21.21 5.17 -42.32
CA GLY A 347 20.43 6.29 -42.85
C GLY A 347 20.80 6.64 -44.30
N PRO A 348 22.08 6.86 -44.65
CA PRO A 348 22.48 7.20 -46.01
C PRO A 348 22.08 6.16 -47.07
N LEU A 349 22.01 4.88 -46.70
CA LEU A 349 21.58 3.79 -47.58
C LEU A 349 20.07 3.83 -47.88
N VAL A 350 19.28 4.40 -46.98
CA VAL A 350 17.83 4.52 -47.12
C VAL A 350 17.46 5.84 -47.79
N GLU A 351 18.16 6.92 -47.44
CA GLU A 351 18.00 8.27 -48.00
C GLU A 351 18.27 8.35 -49.51
N SER A 352 19.26 7.60 -49.98
CA SER A 352 19.59 7.47 -51.41
C SER A 352 18.55 6.69 -52.24
N GLY A 353 17.35 6.43 -51.70
CA GLY A 353 16.32 5.58 -52.28
C GLY A 353 15.02 6.32 -52.55
N LYS A 354 14.09 5.70 -53.28
CA LYS A 354 12.74 6.26 -53.49
C LYS A 354 11.97 6.28 -52.15
N ASN A 355 11.43 7.44 -51.78
CA ASN A 355 10.60 7.71 -50.59
C ASN A 355 11.26 7.44 -49.23
N PRO A 356 12.31 8.18 -48.85
CA PRO A 356 13.05 7.98 -47.60
C PRO A 356 12.19 8.23 -46.34
N GLN A 357 11.25 9.19 -46.42
CA GLN A 357 10.28 9.52 -45.36
C GLN A 357 9.37 8.34 -44.96
N LYS A 358 9.23 7.33 -45.83
CA LYS A 358 8.46 6.11 -45.50
C LYS A 358 9.18 5.25 -44.45
N TYR A 359 10.50 5.34 -44.38
CA TYR A 359 11.37 4.47 -43.59
C TYR A 359 11.93 5.22 -42.37
N ILE A 360 12.49 6.40 -42.58
CA ILE A 360 12.97 7.27 -41.50
C ILE A 360 11.85 8.26 -41.20
N ARG A 361 10.95 7.90 -40.27
CA ARG A 361 9.77 8.71 -39.91
C ARG A 361 10.02 9.68 -38.76
N TYR A 362 10.99 9.38 -37.91
CA TYR A 362 11.19 10.07 -36.64
C TYR A 362 12.64 10.56 -36.55
N SER A 363 12.86 11.78 -36.08
CA SER A 363 14.17 12.19 -35.59
C SER A 363 14.42 11.64 -34.18
N ALA A 364 15.66 11.75 -33.68
CA ALA A 364 15.92 11.39 -32.29
C ALA A 364 15.17 12.31 -31.31
N GLU A 365 15.03 13.58 -31.67
CA GLU A 365 14.28 14.59 -30.91
C GLU A 365 12.77 14.33 -30.95
N ASP A 366 12.23 13.84 -32.07
CA ASP A 366 10.83 13.41 -32.13
C ASP A 366 10.54 12.22 -31.19
N LEU A 367 11.43 11.23 -31.17
CA LEU A 367 11.31 10.08 -30.26
C LEU A 367 11.40 10.53 -28.80
N GLU A 368 12.34 11.42 -28.47
CA GLU A 368 12.49 11.98 -27.12
C GLU A 368 11.23 12.73 -26.68
N ARG A 369 10.66 13.58 -27.55
CA ARG A 369 9.38 14.26 -27.29
C ARG A 369 8.26 13.26 -27.04
N MET A 370 8.13 12.23 -27.89
CA MET A 370 7.09 11.21 -27.75
C MET A 370 7.26 10.36 -26.49
N LEU A 371 8.50 10.05 -26.07
CA LEU A 371 8.79 9.39 -24.79
C LEU A 371 8.31 10.23 -23.60
N GLY A 372 8.38 11.56 -23.72
CA GLY A 372 7.83 12.50 -22.74
C GLY A 372 6.30 12.43 -22.57
N GLU A 373 5.56 11.74 -23.45
CA GLU A 373 4.10 11.57 -23.34
C GLU A 373 3.68 10.26 -22.66
N PHE A 374 4.64 9.40 -22.31
CA PHE A 374 4.34 8.08 -21.72
C PHE A 374 3.83 8.21 -20.29
N PHE A 375 2.91 7.32 -19.89
CA PHE A 375 2.42 7.22 -18.52
C PHE A 375 1.63 8.44 -17.99
N GLU A 376 1.12 9.30 -18.87
CA GLU A 376 0.30 10.44 -18.45
C GLU A 376 -1.14 10.05 -18.15
N GLY A 377 -1.57 8.85 -18.56
CA GLY A 377 -2.96 8.44 -18.45
C GLY A 377 -3.85 9.37 -19.27
N LYS A 378 -3.66 9.43 -20.59
CA LYS A 378 -4.50 10.29 -21.45
C LYS A 378 -5.96 9.82 -21.35
N THR A 379 -6.80 10.57 -20.62
CA THR A 379 -8.25 10.55 -20.79
C THR A 379 -8.54 11.04 -22.19
N PHE A 380 -8.91 10.14 -23.11
CA PHE A 380 -9.27 10.51 -24.48
C PHE A 380 -10.56 11.35 -24.59
N ASN A 381 -11.05 11.97 -23.50
CA ASN A 381 -12.33 12.67 -23.42
C ASN A 381 -12.32 13.89 -22.46
N GLU A 382 -11.32 14.76 -22.54
CA GLU A 382 -11.55 16.17 -22.18
C GLU A 382 -11.21 17.07 -23.37
N PRO A 383 -12.19 17.76 -23.99
CA PRO A 383 -11.88 18.77 -24.98
C PRO A 383 -11.13 19.90 -24.28
N ARG A 384 -9.95 20.24 -24.82
CA ARG A 384 -9.20 21.43 -24.41
C ARG A 384 -10.15 22.63 -24.38
N ARG A 385 -10.33 23.21 -23.19
CA ARG A 385 -10.95 24.53 -23.03
C ARG A 385 -10.02 25.63 -23.50
#